data_AF-A0A2K8Z472-F1
#
_entry.id   AF-A0A2K8Z472-F1
#
_cell.length_a   1.000
_cell.length_b   1.000
_cell.length_c   1.000
_cell.angle_alpha   90.00
_cell.angle_beta   90.00
_cell.angle_gamma   90.00
#
_symmetry.space_group_name_H-M   'P 1'
#
loop_
_entity.id
_entity.type
_entity.pdbx_description
1 polymer ?
#
loop_
_entity_poly.entity_id
_entity_poly.type
_entity_poly.pdbx_seq_one_letter_code
_entity_poly.pdbx_strand_id
1 'polypeptide(L)'
;MKKSKLLLIDDEPHLLRNTADLLELSGYAIQTAQSGREGVQLALTSKPDLILCDITMTGLDGYGVLQIIKSHPDLKSIPFIFLTAKAKRTDLRKGMELGADDYLAKPFGETELLGAIEARLRLAEQRDSLTKPETLQKWLTNEDTTKALALLGANRKVVRYKKKRVIYAAGDEPTRVYLVQEGKIRVFRENDSGKVLTTGLFGPGDLFGYPMLLANLSYEDTATALEDSLVSYISRKDFLSLLYSQTDITHSFLNLMANTIVGQDRQLLGLAYNSLRKRIASGLLQYAHRFQTEPDTAITVKLTRQQMATLSGTATESLIRTLSDFHKEGMIDLQAGKIVITDWDKLEQLRQ
;
A
#
# COMPACT_ATOMS: atom_id res chain seq x y z
N MET A 1 15.28 -2.55 30.88
CA MET A 1 14.96 -2.79 29.45
C MET A 1 15.69 -4.06 29.02
N LYS A 2 15.07 -4.90 28.18
CA LYS A 2 15.73 -6.09 27.62
C LYS A 2 16.84 -5.63 26.67
N LYS A 3 18.09 -6.05 26.89
CA LYS A 3 19.20 -5.72 25.98
C LYS A 3 19.03 -6.51 24.68
N SER A 4 19.12 -5.85 23.53
CA SER A 4 19.11 -6.53 22.23
C SER A 4 20.38 -7.37 22.10
N LYS A 5 20.21 -8.62 21.65
CA LYS A 5 21.26 -9.60 21.48
C LYS A 5 21.84 -9.50 20.07
N LEU A 6 23.13 -9.25 19.95
CA LEU A 6 23.81 -9.21 18.67
C LEU A 6 24.76 -10.40 18.56
N LEU A 7 24.85 -10.98 17.36
CA LEU A 7 25.87 -11.96 17.02
C LEU A 7 26.90 -11.30 16.11
N LEU A 8 28.15 -11.26 16.55
CA LEU A 8 29.29 -10.76 15.79
C LEU A 8 30.14 -11.93 15.30
N ILE A 9 30.39 -12.00 13.99
CA ILE A 9 31.15 -13.07 13.35
C ILE A 9 32.32 -12.45 12.61
N ASP A 10 33.54 -12.76 13.03
CA ASP A 10 34.78 -12.23 12.45
C ASP A 10 35.94 -13.18 12.80
N ASP A 11 36.77 -13.57 11.82
CA ASP A 11 37.89 -14.50 12.03
C ASP A 11 39.18 -13.79 12.51
N GLU A 12 39.15 -12.46 12.69
CA GLU A 12 40.23 -11.68 13.28
C GLU A 12 39.98 -11.42 14.79
N PRO A 13 40.68 -12.10 15.72
CA PRO A 13 40.34 -12.05 17.15
C PRO A 13 40.43 -10.67 17.78
N HIS A 14 41.37 -9.84 17.31
CA HIS A 14 41.55 -8.48 17.80
C HIS A 14 40.39 -7.57 17.41
N LEU A 15 39.95 -7.64 16.15
CA LEU A 15 38.83 -6.83 15.66
C LEU A 15 37.51 -7.29 16.28
N LEU A 16 37.33 -8.62 16.40
CA LEU A 16 36.19 -9.23 17.08
C LEU A 16 36.06 -8.73 18.52
N ARG A 17 37.18 -8.74 19.28
CA ARG A 17 37.18 -8.29 20.68
C ARG A 17 36.88 -6.80 20.81
N ASN A 18 37.57 -5.96 20.03
CA ASN A 18 37.39 -4.50 20.09
C ASN A 18 35.96 -4.09 19.74
N THR A 19 35.38 -4.70 18.70
CA THR A 19 34.01 -4.41 18.28
C THR A 19 33.00 -4.92 19.31
N ALA A 20 33.22 -6.09 19.91
CA ALA A 20 32.39 -6.61 20.98
C ALA A 20 32.40 -5.68 22.21
N ASP A 21 33.58 -5.25 22.66
CA ASP A 21 33.73 -4.35 23.81
C ASP A 21 32.99 -3.02 23.58
N LEU A 22 33.11 -2.44 22.37
CA LEU A 22 32.39 -1.22 21.98
C LEU A 22 30.86 -1.39 22.06
N LEU A 23 30.34 -2.48 21.52
CA LEU A 23 28.90 -2.74 21.49
C LEU A 23 28.34 -3.09 22.88
N GLU A 24 29.12 -3.78 23.72
CA GLU A 24 28.75 -4.05 25.12
C GLU A 24 28.66 -2.77 25.94
N LEU A 25 29.63 -1.85 25.77
CA LEU A 25 29.60 -0.51 26.37
C LEU A 25 28.40 0.31 25.91
N SER A 26 27.96 0.11 24.66
CA SER A 26 26.78 0.74 24.08
C SER A 26 25.45 0.10 24.53
N GLY A 27 25.50 -0.91 25.42
CA GLY A 27 24.32 -1.48 26.06
C GLY A 27 23.74 -2.74 25.39
N TYR A 28 24.39 -3.29 24.37
CA TYR A 28 23.98 -4.54 23.73
C TYR A 28 24.47 -5.78 24.50
N ALA A 29 23.87 -6.93 24.22
CA ALA A 29 24.37 -8.23 24.67
C ALA A 29 25.04 -8.94 23.48
N ILE A 30 26.34 -9.20 23.56
CA ILE A 30 27.11 -9.68 22.41
C ILE A 30 27.43 -11.17 22.55
N GLN A 31 27.23 -11.91 21.48
CA GLN A 31 27.83 -13.21 21.26
C GLN A 31 28.79 -13.12 20.09
N THR A 32 29.94 -13.77 20.22
CA THR A 32 31.00 -13.72 19.22
C THR A 32 31.24 -15.09 18.62
N ALA A 33 31.56 -15.13 17.32
CA ALA A 33 32.01 -16.33 16.61
C ALA A 33 33.28 -16.01 15.82
N GLN A 34 34.26 -16.91 15.85
CA GLN A 34 35.52 -16.76 15.10
C GLN A 34 35.49 -17.43 13.73
N SER A 35 34.35 -18.01 13.34
CA SER A 35 34.17 -18.58 12.01
C SER A 35 32.71 -18.54 11.58
N GLY A 36 32.46 -18.54 10.27
CA GLY A 36 31.09 -18.60 9.74
C GLY A 36 30.30 -19.82 10.22
N ARG A 37 30.96 -20.98 10.39
CA ARG A 37 30.28 -22.21 10.86
C ARG A 37 29.80 -22.08 12.30
N GLU A 38 30.66 -21.57 13.18
CA GLU A 38 30.32 -21.28 14.56
C GLU A 38 29.21 -20.22 14.63
N GLY A 39 29.29 -19.18 13.80
CA GLY A 39 28.27 -18.14 13.70
C GLY A 39 26.88 -18.68 13.35
N VAL A 40 26.78 -19.58 12.35
CA VAL A 40 25.51 -20.23 12.01
C VAL A 40 24.96 -21.06 13.19
N GLN A 41 25.81 -21.83 13.86
CA GLN A 41 25.39 -22.65 15.01
C GLN A 41 24.91 -21.80 16.18
N LEU A 42 25.60 -20.69 16.46
CA LEU A 42 25.19 -19.74 17.48
C LEU A 42 23.89 -19.03 17.09
N ALA A 43 23.70 -18.64 15.83
CA ALA A 43 22.46 -18.02 15.37
C ALA A 43 21.24 -18.93 15.59
N LEU A 44 21.38 -20.23 15.32
CA LEU A 44 20.32 -21.22 15.53
C LEU A 44 19.93 -21.41 16.99
N THR A 45 20.92 -21.40 17.89
CA THR A 45 20.70 -21.68 19.32
C THR A 45 20.30 -20.44 20.11
N SER A 46 20.91 -19.29 19.81
CA SER A 46 20.71 -18.05 20.56
C SER A 46 19.58 -17.17 20.04
N LYS A 47 19.24 -17.30 18.75
CA LYS A 47 18.27 -16.45 18.02
C LYS A 47 18.54 -14.96 18.28
N PRO A 48 19.67 -14.42 17.76
CA PRO A 48 20.05 -13.03 17.97
C PRO A 48 19.04 -12.08 17.30
N ASP A 49 18.97 -10.85 17.80
CA ASP A 49 18.13 -9.80 17.25
C ASP A 49 18.75 -9.16 15.99
N LEU A 50 20.08 -9.30 15.79
CA LEU A 50 20.81 -8.87 14.58
C LEU A 50 22.16 -9.60 14.47
N ILE A 51 22.63 -9.82 13.22
CA ILE A 51 23.92 -10.44 12.91
C ILE A 51 24.84 -9.44 12.20
N LEU A 52 26.06 -9.28 12.71
CA LEU A 52 27.17 -8.58 12.09
C LEU A 52 28.18 -9.64 11.63
N CYS A 53 28.55 -9.65 10.35
CA CYS A 53 29.39 -10.72 9.81
C CYS A 53 30.44 -10.18 8.85
N ASP A 54 31.71 -10.52 9.07
CA ASP A 54 32.75 -10.28 8.09
C ASP A 54 32.50 -11.08 6.80
N ILE A 55 32.80 -10.47 5.65
CA ILE A 55 32.67 -11.16 4.37
C ILE A 55 33.81 -12.16 4.16
N THR A 56 35.03 -11.77 4.50
CA THR A 56 36.27 -12.43 4.13
C THR A 56 36.79 -13.32 5.25
N MET A 57 36.14 -14.46 5.46
CA MET A 57 36.58 -15.44 6.44
C MET A 57 37.11 -16.72 5.82
N THR A 58 38.03 -17.40 6.51
CA THR A 58 38.51 -18.72 6.10
C THR A 58 37.43 -19.80 6.27
N GLY A 59 37.21 -20.61 5.23
CA GLY A 59 36.24 -21.71 5.26
C GLY A 59 34.86 -21.27 4.80
N LEU A 60 33.91 -21.09 5.73
CA LEU A 60 32.58 -20.57 5.41
C LEU A 60 32.61 -19.05 5.47
N ASP A 61 32.55 -18.42 4.30
CA ASP A 61 32.59 -16.96 4.14
C ASP A 61 31.26 -16.30 4.52
N GLY A 62 31.26 -14.96 4.65
CA GLY A 62 30.07 -14.22 5.07
C GLY A 62 28.88 -14.39 4.11
N TYR A 63 29.13 -14.57 2.82
CA TYR A 63 28.07 -14.83 1.84
C TYR A 63 27.40 -16.19 2.09
N GLY A 64 28.20 -17.23 2.37
CA GLY A 64 27.69 -18.55 2.73
C GLY A 64 26.89 -18.53 4.03
N VAL A 65 27.35 -17.77 5.04
CA VAL A 65 26.59 -17.55 6.28
C VAL A 65 25.24 -16.91 5.97
N LEU A 66 25.21 -15.80 5.21
CA LEU A 66 23.98 -15.11 4.85
C LEU A 66 22.99 -16.06 4.16
N GLN A 67 23.46 -16.83 3.18
CA GLN A 67 22.60 -17.76 2.43
C GLN A 67 21.96 -18.81 3.36
N ILE A 68 22.74 -19.37 4.29
CA ILE A 68 22.22 -20.34 5.26
C ILE A 68 21.19 -19.67 6.18
N ILE A 69 21.50 -18.51 6.74
CA ILE A 69 20.59 -17.75 7.61
C ILE A 69 19.27 -17.42 6.89
N LYS A 70 19.33 -16.88 5.67
CA LYS A 70 18.14 -16.48 4.91
C LYS A 70 17.33 -17.66 4.38
N SER A 71 17.95 -18.84 4.21
CA SER A 71 17.24 -20.07 3.87
C SER A 71 16.50 -20.72 5.04
N HIS A 72 16.86 -20.38 6.29
CA HIS A 72 16.29 -21.02 7.47
C HIS A 72 15.02 -20.28 7.95
N PRO A 73 13.85 -20.94 8.07
CA PRO A 73 12.57 -20.29 8.41
C PRO A 73 12.60 -19.43 9.68
N ASP A 74 13.29 -19.91 10.71
CA ASP A 74 13.41 -19.24 12.00
C ASP A 74 14.42 -18.08 12.03
N LEU A 75 15.33 -18.00 11.07
CA LEU A 75 16.45 -17.04 11.07
C LEU A 75 16.38 -16.03 9.93
N LYS A 76 15.62 -16.32 8.87
CA LYS A 76 15.49 -15.45 7.68
C LYS A 76 15.04 -14.03 7.99
N SER A 77 14.32 -13.88 9.10
CA SER A 77 13.81 -12.63 9.64
C SER A 77 14.90 -11.76 10.27
N ILE A 78 16.00 -12.35 10.72
CA ILE A 78 17.04 -11.64 11.47
C ILE A 78 17.78 -10.67 10.53
N PRO A 79 17.89 -9.38 10.89
CA PRO A 79 18.70 -8.42 10.16
C PRO A 79 20.16 -8.85 10.08
N PHE A 80 20.75 -8.72 8.90
CA PHE A 80 22.11 -9.14 8.61
C PHE A 80 22.90 -8.00 7.98
N ILE A 81 23.96 -7.57 8.69
CA ILE A 81 24.86 -6.51 8.25
C ILE A 81 26.22 -7.13 7.91
N PHE A 82 26.69 -6.88 6.70
CA PHE A 82 28.05 -7.24 6.33
C PHE A 82 29.07 -6.24 6.87
N LEU A 83 30.20 -6.74 7.35
CA LEU A 83 31.41 -5.96 7.56
C LEU A 83 32.38 -6.27 6.42
N THR A 84 32.88 -5.25 5.71
CA THR A 84 33.68 -5.48 4.50
C THR A 84 34.91 -4.58 4.41
N ALA A 85 36.07 -5.15 4.09
CA ALA A 85 37.26 -4.38 3.69
C ALA A 85 37.19 -3.87 2.23
N LYS A 86 36.25 -4.38 1.42
CA LYS A 86 36.12 -4.06 -0.01
C LYS A 86 34.87 -3.24 -0.28
N ALA A 87 35.06 -1.94 -0.56
CA ALA A 87 34.00 -1.02 -0.97
C ALA A 87 33.76 -0.96 -2.50
N LYS A 88 34.10 -2.01 -3.26
CA LYS A 88 33.87 -2.03 -4.71
C LYS A 88 32.38 -2.24 -4.99
N ARG A 89 31.79 -1.38 -5.83
CA ARG A 89 30.37 -1.41 -6.24
C ARG A 89 29.84 -2.79 -6.66
N THR A 90 30.69 -3.65 -7.23
CA THR A 90 30.32 -5.00 -7.67
C THR A 90 30.05 -5.96 -6.52
N ASP A 91 30.81 -5.84 -5.43
CA ASP A 91 30.69 -6.73 -4.26
C ASP A 91 29.47 -6.35 -3.42
N LEU A 92 29.17 -5.05 -3.33
CA LEU A 92 27.98 -4.50 -2.68
C LEU A 92 26.68 -4.97 -3.34
N ARG A 93 26.65 -4.99 -4.69
CA ARG A 93 25.49 -5.46 -5.46
C ARG A 93 25.18 -6.93 -5.19
N LYS A 94 26.21 -7.77 -5.10
CA LYS A 94 26.08 -9.20 -4.82
C LYS A 94 25.49 -9.46 -3.43
N GLY A 95 25.92 -8.72 -2.41
CA GLY A 95 25.38 -8.84 -1.05
C GLY A 95 23.91 -8.44 -0.95
N MET A 96 23.51 -7.35 -1.61
CA MET A 96 22.10 -6.91 -1.63
C MET A 96 21.20 -7.86 -2.43
N GLU A 97 21.67 -8.40 -3.55
CA GLU A 97 20.93 -9.41 -4.33
C GLU A 97 20.71 -10.72 -3.54
N LEU A 98 21.61 -11.06 -2.61
CA LEU A 98 21.51 -12.20 -1.71
C LEU A 98 20.65 -11.94 -0.46
N GLY A 99 20.13 -10.71 -0.31
CA GLY A 99 19.22 -10.35 0.78
C GLY A 99 19.91 -9.86 2.06
N ALA A 100 21.14 -9.33 1.97
CA ALA A 100 21.74 -8.58 3.07
C ALA A 100 20.95 -7.30 3.33
N ASP A 101 20.76 -6.97 4.61
CA ASP A 101 20.00 -5.79 5.00
C ASP A 101 20.89 -4.54 4.91
N ASP A 102 22.19 -4.66 5.22
CA ASP A 102 23.16 -3.56 5.12
C ASP A 102 24.60 -4.04 4.93
N TYR A 103 25.51 -3.08 4.70
CA TYR A 103 26.95 -3.29 4.76
C TYR A 103 27.66 -2.09 5.38
N LEU A 104 28.76 -2.37 6.06
CA LEU A 104 29.61 -1.39 6.71
C LEU A 104 31.05 -1.60 6.26
N ALA A 105 31.66 -0.55 5.70
CA ALA A 105 33.02 -0.63 5.19
C ALA A 105 34.03 -0.48 6.35
N LYS A 106 35.00 -1.38 6.42
CA LYS A 106 36.14 -1.31 7.35
C LYS A 106 37.22 -0.38 6.77
N PRO A 107 37.84 0.50 7.59
CA PRO A 107 37.52 0.78 8.99
C PRO A 107 36.25 1.63 9.12
N PHE A 108 35.42 1.34 10.13
CA PHE A 108 34.20 2.07 10.45
C PHE A 108 34.32 2.82 11.77
N GLY A 109 33.61 3.94 11.89
CA GLY A 109 33.51 4.69 13.14
C GLY A 109 32.42 4.14 14.06
N GLU A 110 32.52 4.44 15.36
CA GLU A 110 31.49 4.08 16.36
C GLU A 110 30.10 4.57 15.95
N THR A 111 29.97 5.84 15.56
CA THR A 111 28.69 6.43 15.14
C THR A 111 28.08 5.73 13.93
N GLU A 112 28.92 5.28 12.99
CA GLU A 112 28.48 4.60 11.77
C GLU A 112 27.98 3.19 12.09
N LEU A 113 28.72 2.46 12.93
CA LEU A 113 28.35 1.12 13.39
C LEU A 113 27.05 1.14 14.19
N LEU A 114 26.95 2.02 15.20
CA LEU A 114 25.76 2.13 16.04
C LEU A 114 24.54 2.58 15.23
N GLY A 115 24.71 3.58 14.35
CA GLY A 115 23.63 4.05 13.49
C GLY A 115 23.08 2.95 12.57
N ALA A 116 23.96 2.13 11.99
CA ALA A 116 23.54 0.99 11.17
C ALA A 116 22.78 -0.06 11.99
N ILE A 117 23.26 -0.40 13.18
CA ILE A 117 22.61 -1.37 14.09
C ILE A 117 21.23 -0.87 14.54
N GLU A 118 21.15 0.37 15.03
CA GLU A 118 19.90 0.96 15.51
C GLU A 118 18.84 1.03 14.40
N ALA A 119 19.23 1.44 13.19
CA ALA A 119 18.33 1.50 12.05
C ALA A 119 17.72 0.12 11.73
N ARG A 120 18.53 -0.95 11.79
CA ARG A 120 18.08 -2.31 11.47
C ARG A 120 17.27 -2.96 12.58
N LEU A 121 17.65 -2.75 13.84
CA LEU A 121 16.85 -3.21 14.98
C LEU A 121 15.47 -2.54 14.99
N ARG A 122 15.40 -1.23 14.74
CA ARG A 122 14.12 -0.50 14.69
C ARG A 122 13.18 -1.06 13.61
N LEU A 123 13.73 -1.36 12.42
CA LEU A 123 12.94 -1.95 11.32
C LEU A 123 12.47 -3.38 11.67
N ALA A 124 13.28 -4.16 12.37
CA ALA A 124 12.90 -5.50 12.81
C ALA A 124 11.79 -5.48 13.87
N GLU A 125 11.91 -4.61 14.88
CA GLU A 125 10.88 -4.40 15.90
C GLU A 125 9.55 -3.95 15.29
N GLN A 126 9.60 -3.04 14.31
CA GLN A 126 8.42 -2.63 13.55
C GLN A 126 7.78 -3.82 12.82
N ARG A 127 8.56 -4.68 12.17
CA ARG A 127 8.04 -5.87 11.47
C ARG A 127 7.35 -6.86 12.42
N ASP A 128 7.88 -7.05 13.63
CA ASP A 128 7.27 -7.93 14.64
C ASP A 128 6.04 -7.31 15.31
N SER A 129 5.91 -5.99 15.31
CA SER A 129 4.69 -5.29 15.73
C SER A 129 3.55 -5.37 14.70
N LEU A 130 3.91 -5.53 13.42
CA LEU A 130 3.01 -5.67 12.26
C LEU A 130 2.44 -7.09 12.07
N THR A 131 3.09 -8.13 12.63
CA THR A 131 2.62 -9.52 12.56
C THR A 131 1.62 -9.89 13.66
N LYS A 132 1.32 -8.98 14.60
CA LYS A 132 0.28 -9.19 15.61
C LYS A 132 -1.12 -9.01 14.99
N PRO A 133 -2.03 -10.00 15.13
CA PRO A 133 -3.37 -9.97 14.54
C PRO A 133 -4.20 -8.72 14.89
N GLU A 134 -4.01 -8.19 16.10
CA GLU A 134 -4.69 -7.00 16.60
C GLU A 134 -4.26 -5.71 15.89
N THR A 135 -2.99 -5.64 15.42
CA THR A 135 -2.51 -4.49 14.64
C THR A 135 -3.07 -4.56 13.22
N LEU A 136 -3.12 -5.74 12.59
CA LEU A 136 -3.77 -5.90 11.27
C LEU A 136 -5.24 -5.43 11.32
N GLN A 137 -6.00 -5.84 12.34
CA GLN A 137 -7.40 -5.41 12.49
C GLN A 137 -7.59 -3.90 12.59
N LYS A 138 -6.62 -3.17 13.16
CA LYS A 138 -6.65 -1.70 13.25
C LYS A 138 -6.41 -0.97 11.92
N TRP A 139 -5.83 -1.62 10.92
CA TRP A 139 -5.49 -1.00 9.62
C TRP A 139 -6.35 -1.55 8.46
N LEU A 140 -7.15 -2.59 8.72
CA LEU A 140 -8.02 -3.25 7.72
C LEU A 140 -9.22 -2.39 7.30
N THR A 141 -9.51 -1.27 7.97
CA THR A 141 -10.46 -0.28 7.49
C THR A 141 -9.78 0.58 6.42
N ASN A 142 -10.33 0.58 5.19
CA ASN A 142 -9.85 1.43 4.10
C ASN A 142 -9.69 2.90 4.55
N GLU A 143 -10.50 3.37 5.48
CA GLU A 143 -10.43 4.74 5.98
C GLU A 143 -9.12 5.10 6.68
N ASP A 144 -8.58 4.26 7.56
CA ASP A 144 -7.41 4.62 8.37
C ASP A 144 -6.12 4.53 7.54
N THR A 145 -6.03 3.53 6.67
CA THR A 145 -4.99 3.40 5.65
C THR A 145 -4.96 4.63 4.72
N THR A 146 -6.13 5.04 4.21
CA THR A 146 -6.18 6.15 3.26
C THR A 146 -5.99 7.50 3.95
N LYS A 147 -6.43 7.66 5.21
CA LYS A 147 -6.12 8.83 6.07
C LYS A 147 -4.62 8.92 6.37
N ALA A 148 -3.95 7.82 6.69
CA ALA A 148 -2.50 7.79 6.93
C ALA A 148 -1.72 8.20 5.68
N LEU A 149 -2.12 7.70 4.50
CA LEU A 149 -1.54 8.12 3.22
C LEU A 149 -1.89 9.56 2.86
N ALA A 150 -3.08 10.04 3.25
CA ALA A 150 -3.54 11.41 3.01
C ALA A 150 -2.79 12.45 3.86
N LEU A 151 -2.39 12.11 5.09
CA LEU A 151 -1.58 12.97 5.95
C LEU A 151 -0.20 13.26 5.34
N LEU A 152 0.34 12.36 4.52
CA LEU A 152 1.57 12.58 3.75
C LEU A 152 1.37 13.50 2.54
N GLY A 153 0.11 13.75 2.19
CA GLY A 153 -0.33 14.73 1.20
C GLY A 153 -0.54 16.14 1.76
N ALA A 154 -0.48 16.33 3.08
CA ALA A 154 -0.90 17.57 3.76
C ALA A 154 -0.06 18.82 3.42
N ASN A 155 1.13 18.65 2.83
CA ASN A 155 2.01 19.76 2.45
C ASN A 155 2.24 19.86 0.94
N ARG A 156 1.25 19.45 0.13
CA ARG A 156 1.36 19.37 -1.34
C ARG A 156 0.46 20.38 -2.04
N LYS A 157 0.81 20.71 -3.29
CA LYS A 157 0.05 21.66 -4.10
C LYS A 157 -1.35 21.13 -4.36
N VAL A 158 -2.35 21.90 -3.92
CA VAL A 158 -3.77 21.64 -4.16
C VAL A 158 -4.19 22.30 -5.47
N VAL A 159 -4.91 21.57 -6.31
CA VAL A 159 -5.48 22.07 -7.56
C VAL A 159 -7.00 22.02 -7.47
N ARG A 160 -7.65 23.12 -7.85
CA ARG A 160 -9.10 23.20 -7.95
C ARG A 160 -9.54 22.77 -9.36
N TYR A 161 -10.41 21.78 -9.42
CA TYR A 161 -11.08 21.34 -10.64
C TYR A 161 -12.55 21.76 -10.60
N LYS A 162 -13.02 22.40 -11.67
CA LYS A 162 -14.44 22.70 -11.85
C LYS A 162 -15.22 21.44 -12.23
N LYS A 163 -16.52 21.43 -11.96
CA LYS A 163 -17.43 20.38 -12.43
C LYS A 163 -17.22 20.07 -13.92
N LYS A 164 -17.18 18.77 -14.27
CA LYS A 164 -16.88 18.18 -15.59
C LYS A 164 -15.45 18.35 -16.10
N ARG A 165 -14.54 19.00 -15.36
CA ARG A 165 -13.16 19.15 -15.84
C ARG A 165 -12.42 17.82 -15.74
N VAL A 166 -11.74 17.44 -16.82
CA VAL A 166 -10.80 16.32 -16.89
C VAL A 166 -9.58 16.58 -16.02
N ILE A 167 -9.19 15.56 -15.25
CA ILE A 167 -8.01 15.56 -14.36
C ILE A 167 -6.83 14.89 -15.07
N TYR A 168 -7.08 13.73 -15.68
CA TYR A 168 -6.23 13.06 -16.66
C TYR A 168 -7.11 12.33 -17.67
N ALA A 169 -6.59 12.10 -18.88
CA ALA A 169 -7.27 11.40 -19.95
C ALA A 169 -6.61 10.05 -20.27
N ALA A 170 -7.38 9.16 -20.91
CA ALA A 170 -6.81 7.94 -21.46
C ALA A 170 -5.73 8.30 -22.51
N GLY A 171 -4.61 7.58 -22.47
CA GLY A 171 -3.42 7.86 -23.27
C GLY A 171 -2.39 8.77 -22.58
N ASP A 172 -2.76 9.52 -21.55
CA ASP A 172 -1.81 10.36 -20.80
C ASP A 172 -0.80 9.48 -20.03
N GLU A 173 0.45 9.94 -19.94
CA GLU A 173 1.47 9.30 -19.09
C GLU A 173 1.28 9.67 -17.61
N PRO A 174 1.17 8.69 -16.69
CA PRO A 174 1.06 8.95 -15.27
C PRO A 174 2.34 9.54 -14.66
N THR A 175 2.28 10.81 -14.28
CA THR A 175 3.39 11.51 -13.62
C THR A 175 3.14 11.75 -12.12
N ARG A 176 1.92 11.48 -11.65
CA ARG A 176 1.47 11.79 -10.29
C ARG A 176 0.32 10.89 -9.83
N VAL A 177 0.23 10.70 -8.52
CA VAL A 177 -0.95 10.12 -7.84
C VAL A 177 -1.80 11.25 -7.29
N TYR A 178 -3.11 11.06 -7.27
CA TYR A 178 -4.07 12.08 -6.87
C TYR A 178 -4.76 11.70 -5.56
N LEU A 179 -5.00 12.68 -4.70
CA LEU A 179 -5.73 12.57 -3.45
C LEU A 179 -6.86 13.58 -3.45
N VAL A 180 -8.09 13.12 -3.25
CA VAL A 180 -9.26 14.00 -3.16
C VAL A 180 -9.29 14.64 -1.78
N GLN A 181 -9.24 15.97 -1.72
CA GLN A 181 -9.43 16.74 -0.48
C GLN A 181 -10.90 17.07 -0.28
N GLU A 182 -11.55 17.54 -1.36
CA GLU A 182 -12.96 17.91 -1.37
C GLU A 182 -13.59 17.55 -2.72
N GLY A 183 -14.89 17.26 -2.70
CA GLY A 183 -15.68 16.96 -3.88
C GLY A 183 -15.65 15.49 -4.30
N LYS A 184 -16.07 15.22 -5.54
CA LYS A 184 -16.30 13.86 -6.05
C LYS A 184 -15.66 13.69 -7.42
N ILE A 185 -14.87 12.65 -7.57
CA ILE A 185 -14.20 12.29 -8.81
C ILE A 185 -14.81 11.02 -9.39
N ARG A 186 -14.96 10.99 -10.71
CA ARG A 186 -15.37 9.81 -11.47
C ARG A 186 -14.26 9.41 -12.42
N VAL A 187 -13.91 8.13 -12.40
CA VAL A 187 -13.02 7.49 -13.36
C VAL A 187 -13.84 6.55 -14.24
N PHE A 188 -13.64 6.63 -15.55
CA PHE A 188 -14.39 5.84 -16.51
C PHE A 188 -13.51 5.44 -17.70
N ARG A 189 -13.87 4.33 -18.34
CA ARG A 189 -13.27 3.85 -19.58
C ARG A 189 -14.28 3.95 -20.71
N GLU A 190 -13.80 4.32 -21.88
CA GLU A 190 -14.56 4.29 -23.12
C GLU A 190 -13.96 3.21 -24.03
N ASN A 191 -14.79 2.41 -24.68
CA ASN A 191 -14.34 1.43 -25.65
C ASN A 191 -14.35 2.02 -27.08
N ASP A 192 -13.84 1.27 -28.06
CA ASP A 192 -13.76 1.70 -29.47
C ASP A 192 -15.12 2.05 -30.11
N SER A 193 -16.22 1.57 -29.52
CA SER A 193 -17.59 1.88 -29.96
C SER A 193 -18.20 3.12 -29.27
N GLY A 194 -17.43 3.83 -28.45
CA GLY A 194 -17.89 4.99 -27.68
C GLY A 194 -18.74 4.65 -26.45
N LYS A 195 -18.81 3.37 -26.05
CA LYS A 195 -19.53 2.97 -24.84
C LYS A 195 -18.66 3.23 -23.62
N VAL A 196 -19.27 3.89 -22.64
CA VAL A 196 -18.60 4.30 -21.40
C VAL A 196 -19.02 3.42 -20.23
N LEU A 197 -18.04 3.00 -19.43
CA LEU A 197 -18.23 2.30 -18.17
C LEU A 197 -17.52 3.09 -17.05
N THR A 198 -18.24 3.45 -15.99
CA THR A 198 -17.60 4.01 -14.79
C THR A 198 -16.86 2.89 -14.05
N THR A 199 -15.55 3.03 -13.89
CA THR A 199 -14.68 2.07 -13.22
C THR A 199 -14.35 2.48 -11.79
N GLY A 200 -14.57 3.75 -11.43
CA GLY A 200 -14.33 4.23 -10.08
C GLY A 200 -15.07 5.52 -9.74
N LEU A 201 -15.43 5.63 -8.47
CA LEU A 201 -15.93 6.84 -7.82
C LEU A 201 -15.01 7.10 -6.64
N PHE A 202 -14.56 8.34 -6.45
CA PHE A 202 -13.61 8.71 -5.41
C PHE A 202 -14.10 9.97 -4.69
N GLY A 203 -14.05 9.95 -3.36
CA GLY A 203 -14.45 11.06 -2.48
C GLY A 203 -13.31 11.53 -1.57
N PRO A 204 -13.57 12.48 -0.66
CA PRO A 204 -12.56 13.00 0.26
C PRO A 204 -11.80 11.89 0.98
N GLY A 205 -10.47 11.99 0.98
CA GLY A 205 -9.58 10.97 1.52
C GLY A 205 -9.13 9.92 0.50
N ASP A 206 -9.85 9.71 -0.61
CA ASP A 206 -9.51 8.65 -1.57
C ASP A 206 -8.29 9.00 -2.45
N LEU A 207 -7.46 7.98 -2.71
CA LEU A 207 -6.39 8.01 -3.70
C LEU A 207 -6.84 7.44 -5.05
N PHE A 208 -6.39 8.03 -6.16
CA PHE A 208 -6.65 7.52 -7.51
C PHE A 208 -5.52 7.81 -8.50
N GLY A 209 -5.55 7.11 -9.64
CA GLY A 209 -4.58 7.26 -10.73
C GLY A 209 -3.21 6.58 -10.49
N TYR A 210 -3.06 5.84 -9.39
CA TYR A 210 -1.85 5.09 -9.05
C TYR A 210 -1.63 3.77 -9.82
N PRO A 211 -2.66 3.00 -10.27
CA PRO A 211 -2.41 1.68 -10.84
C PRO A 211 -1.52 1.72 -12.08
N MET A 212 -1.82 2.63 -13.01
CA MET A 212 -1.07 2.80 -14.26
C MET A 212 0.33 3.36 -13.99
N LEU A 213 0.46 4.26 -13.00
CA LEU A 213 1.75 4.80 -12.57
C LEU A 213 2.69 3.71 -12.04
N LEU A 214 2.16 2.78 -11.25
CA LEU A 214 2.92 1.65 -10.70
C LEU A 214 3.25 0.60 -11.75
N ALA A 215 2.31 0.34 -12.65
CA ALA A 215 2.52 -0.56 -13.79
C ALA A 215 3.46 0.02 -14.86
N ASN A 216 3.82 1.30 -14.76
CA ASN A 216 4.56 2.04 -15.78
C ASN A 216 3.89 1.99 -17.17
N LEU A 217 2.56 2.15 -17.17
CA LEU A 217 1.70 2.16 -18.35
C LEU A 217 1.02 3.53 -18.50
N SER A 218 0.51 3.81 -19.69
CA SER A 218 -0.35 4.98 -19.94
C SER A 218 -1.72 4.77 -19.31
N TYR A 219 -2.43 5.86 -19.00
CA TYR A 219 -3.80 5.74 -18.51
C TYR A 219 -4.69 5.05 -19.54
N GLU A 220 -5.44 4.03 -19.11
CA GLU A 220 -6.49 3.38 -19.92
C GLU A 220 -7.88 3.96 -19.63
N ASP A 221 -7.98 4.91 -18.70
CA ASP A 221 -9.21 5.53 -18.25
C ASP A 221 -9.06 7.05 -18.13
N THR A 222 -10.20 7.72 -17.98
CA THR A 222 -10.28 9.18 -17.87
C THR A 222 -10.89 9.54 -16.53
N ALA A 223 -10.23 10.43 -15.79
CA ALA A 223 -10.74 10.99 -14.54
C ALA A 223 -11.38 12.36 -14.77
N THR A 224 -12.56 12.58 -14.21
CA THR A 224 -13.29 13.85 -14.27
C THR A 224 -13.88 14.23 -12.92
N ALA A 225 -13.93 15.52 -12.62
CA ALA A 225 -14.63 16.03 -11.45
C ALA A 225 -16.16 16.03 -11.69
N LEU A 226 -16.93 15.39 -10.80
CA LEU A 226 -18.41 15.37 -10.86
C LEU A 226 -19.03 16.66 -10.35
N GLU A 227 -18.31 17.36 -9.48
CA GLU A 227 -18.63 18.67 -8.90
C GLU A 227 -17.34 19.49 -8.77
N ASP A 228 -17.42 20.71 -8.24
CA ASP A 228 -16.20 21.46 -7.94
C ASP A 228 -15.41 20.69 -6.88
N SER A 229 -14.13 20.45 -7.11
CA SER A 229 -13.32 19.53 -6.31
C SER A 229 -11.92 20.08 -6.07
N LEU A 230 -11.36 19.77 -4.90
CA LEU A 230 -9.98 20.06 -4.53
C LEU A 230 -9.20 18.76 -4.53
N VAL A 231 -8.10 18.72 -5.30
CA VAL A 231 -7.29 17.52 -5.47
C VAL A 231 -5.82 17.88 -5.22
N SER A 232 -5.20 17.17 -4.29
CA SER A 232 -3.75 17.21 -4.07
C SER A 232 -3.08 16.19 -4.97
N TYR A 233 -1.84 16.45 -5.36
CA TYR A 233 -1.06 15.50 -6.14
C TYR A 233 0.29 15.15 -5.50
N ILE A 234 0.68 13.89 -5.67
CA ILE A 234 1.93 13.31 -5.21
C ILE A 234 2.75 12.99 -6.46
N SER A 235 3.95 13.56 -6.60
CA SER A 235 4.78 13.24 -7.78
C SER A 235 5.15 11.75 -7.78
N ARG A 236 5.35 11.18 -8.97
CA ARG A 236 5.81 9.78 -9.11
C ARG A 236 7.03 9.49 -8.24
N LYS A 237 8.02 10.40 -8.23
CA LYS A 237 9.24 10.27 -7.43
C LYS A 237 8.94 10.19 -5.95
N ASP A 238 8.17 11.13 -5.41
CA ASP A 238 7.87 11.15 -3.97
C ASP A 238 7.00 9.95 -3.57
N PHE A 239 6.05 9.58 -4.43
CA PHE A 239 5.17 8.44 -4.17
C PHE A 239 5.97 7.13 -4.06
N LEU A 240 6.84 6.85 -5.03
CA LEU A 240 7.70 5.68 -5.01
C LEU A 240 8.68 5.74 -3.83
N SER A 241 9.23 6.91 -3.53
CA SER A 241 10.09 7.09 -2.36
C SER A 241 9.36 6.76 -1.05
N LEU A 242 8.10 7.15 -0.89
CA LEU A 242 7.28 6.82 0.29
C LEU A 242 7.05 5.30 0.39
N LEU A 243 6.71 4.65 -0.73
CA LEU A 243 6.50 3.20 -0.79
C LEU A 243 7.79 2.39 -0.52
N TYR A 244 8.97 2.93 -0.81
CA TYR A 244 10.25 2.23 -0.57
C TYR A 244 10.87 2.55 0.79
N SER A 245 10.56 3.70 1.38
CA SER A 245 11.21 4.16 2.62
C SER A 245 10.40 3.88 3.88
N GLN A 246 9.10 3.58 3.77
CA GLN A 246 8.23 3.41 4.93
C GLN A 246 7.38 2.14 4.80
N THR A 247 7.81 1.08 5.49
CA THR A 247 7.18 -0.25 5.46
C THR A 247 5.68 -0.20 5.82
N ASP A 248 5.28 0.65 6.77
CA ASP A 248 3.88 0.82 7.17
C ASP A 248 3.01 1.36 6.03
N ILE A 249 3.52 2.34 5.27
CA ILE A 249 2.87 2.87 4.06
C ILE A 249 2.75 1.76 3.02
N THR A 250 3.82 1.01 2.79
CA THR A 250 3.85 -0.07 1.80
C THR A 250 2.78 -1.12 2.11
N HIS A 251 2.70 -1.59 3.36
CA HIS A 251 1.70 -2.57 3.76
C HIS A 251 0.27 -2.03 3.63
N SER A 252 0.04 -0.80 4.10
CA SER A 252 -1.25 -0.12 3.95
C SER A 252 -1.67 -0.05 2.49
N PHE A 253 -0.72 0.31 1.62
CA PHE A 253 -0.96 0.41 0.19
C PHE A 253 -1.19 -0.95 -0.48
N LEU A 254 -0.49 -2.01 -0.07
CA LEU A 254 -0.75 -3.38 -0.53
C LEU A 254 -2.17 -3.84 -0.16
N ASN A 255 -2.63 -3.55 1.06
CA ASN A 255 -4.01 -3.84 1.48
C ASN A 255 -5.04 -3.05 0.65
N LEU A 256 -4.78 -1.75 0.40
CA LEU A 256 -5.60 -0.92 -0.48
C LEU A 256 -5.71 -1.53 -1.89
N MET A 257 -4.59 -1.97 -2.47
CA MET A 257 -4.58 -2.63 -3.78
C MET A 257 -5.35 -3.95 -3.77
N ALA A 258 -5.13 -4.81 -2.77
CA ALA A 258 -5.84 -6.08 -2.64
C ALA A 258 -7.36 -5.88 -2.55
N ASN A 259 -7.81 -4.94 -1.71
CA ASN A 259 -9.22 -4.58 -1.58
C ASN A 259 -9.80 -4.02 -2.89
N THR A 260 -9.02 -3.23 -3.62
CA THR A 260 -9.42 -2.71 -4.94
C THR A 260 -9.63 -3.85 -5.93
N ILE A 261 -8.69 -4.80 -6.01
CA ILE A 261 -8.77 -5.97 -6.90
C ILE A 261 -10.00 -6.83 -6.57
N VAL A 262 -10.21 -7.14 -5.28
CA VAL A 262 -11.40 -7.91 -4.83
C VAL A 262 -12.70 -7.17 -5.17
N GLY A 263 -12.72 -5.85 -5.03
CA GLY A 263 -13.86 -5.02 -5.41
C GLY A 263 -14.15 -5.07 -6.92
N GLN A 264 -13.10 -4.99 -7.75
CA GLN A 264 -13.21 -5.08 -9.20
C GLN A 264 -13.71 -6.47 -9.65
N ASP A 265 -13.23 -7.55 -9.04
CA ASP A 265 -13.67 -8.91 -9.35
C ASP A 265 -15.18 -9.09 -9.06
N ARG A 266 -15.65 -8.61 -7.90
CA ARG A 266 -17.08 -8.58 -7.57
C ARG A 266 -17.90 -7.76 -8.57
N GLN A 267 -17.37 -6.62 -9.02
CA GLN A 267 -18.04 -5.78 -10.01
C GLN A 267 -18.13 -6.49 -11.37
N LEU A 268 -17.07 -7.18 -11.81
CA LEU A 268 -17.06 -7.95 -13.06
C LEU A 268 -18.10 -9.08 -13.02
N LEU A 269 -18.13 -9.87 -11.95
CA LEU A 269 -19.15 -10.90 -11.75
C LEU A 269 -20.55 -10.30 -11.76
N GLY A 270 -20.73 -9.16 -11.11
CA GLY A 270 -21.99 -8.44 -11.10
C GLY A 270 -22.44 -7.98 -12.49
N LEU A 271 -21.51 -7.53 -13.34
CA LEU A 271 -21.84 -7.16 -14.72
C LEU A 271 -22.22 -8.36 -15.59
N ALA A 272 -21.59 -9.51 -15.38
CA ALA A 272 -21.81 -10.73 -16.15
C ALA A 272 -23.12 -11.45 -15.79
N TYR A 273 -23.41 -11.57 -14.50
CA TYR A 273 -24.47 -12.48 -14.02
C TYR A 273 -25.67 -11.79 -13.38
N ASN A 274 -25.56 -10.54 -12.92
CA ASN A 274 -26.69 -9.89 -12.26
C ASN A 274 -27.76 -9.43 -13.25
N SER A 275 -29.02 -9.55 -12.82
CA SER A 275 -30.15 -8.97 -13.53
C SER A 275 -29.99 -7.45 -13.67
N LEU A 276 -30.69 -6.87 -14.65
CA LEU A 276 -30.70 -5.42 -14.87
C LEU A 276 -31.08 -4.65 -13.59
N ARG A 277 -32.10 -5.11 -12.87
CA ARG A 277 -32.55 -4.52 -11.61
C ARG A 277 -31.46 -4.57 -10.55
N LYS A 278 -30.82 -5.73 -10.36
CA LYS A 278 -29.75 -5.93 -9.38
C LYS A 278 -28.53 -5.05 -9.68
N ARG A 279 -28.16 -4.86 -10.95
CA ARG A 279 -27.07 -3.94 -11.35
C ARG A 279 -27.39 -2.48 -11.05
N ILE A 280 -28.63 -2.07 -11.29
CA ILE A 280 -29.07 -0.69 -11.02
C ILE A 280 -29.13 -0.42 -9.51
N ALA A 281 -29.71 -1.33 -8.73
CA ALA A 281 -29.70 -1.27 -7.27
C ALA A 281 -28.26 -1.21 -6.74
N SER A 282 -27.37 -2.10 -7.21
CA SER A 282 -25.96 -2.11 -6.82
C SER A 282 -25.26 -0.78 -7.11
N GLY A 283 -25.51 -0.16 -8.27
CA GLY A 283 -24.93 1.15 -8.60
C GLY A 283 -25.44 2.29 -7.70
N LEU A 284 -26.73 2.28 -7.36
CA LEU A 284 -27.31 3.25 -6.41
C LEU A 284 -26.67 3.11 -5.02
N LEU A 285 -26.61 1.88 -4.50
CA LEU A 285 -26.04 1.57 -3.20
C LEU A 285 -24.54 1.86 -3.16
N GLN A 286 -23.80 1.56 -4.23
CA GLN A 286 -22.37 1.87 -4.35
C GLN A 286 -22.12 3.38 -4.27
N TYR A 287 -22.92 4.20 -4.97
CA TYR A 287 -22.80 5.66 -4.87
C TYR A 287 -23.13 6.15 -3.45
N ALA A 288 -24.23 5.65 -2.89
CA ALA A 288 -24.70 6.03 -1.56
C ALA A 288 -23.66 5.72 -0.48
N HIS A 289 -23.19 4.48 -0.40
CA HIS A 289 -22.13 4.06 0.52
C HIS A 289 -20.86 4.88 0.37
N ARG A 290 -20.52 5.32 -0.85
CA ARG A 290 -19.30 6.08 -1.07
C ARG A 290 -19.38 7.53 -0.60
N PHE A 291 -20.54 8.16 -0.74
CA PHE A 291 -20.64 9.61 -0.63
C PHE A 291 -21.61 10.11 0.44
N GLN A 292 -22.24 9.21 1.19
CA GLN A 292 -23.07 9.58 2.33
C GLN A 292 -22.60 8.84 3.58
N THR A 293 -22.20 9.65 4.55
CA THR A 293 -21.60 9.25 5.83
C THR A 293 -22.53 9.46 7.02
N GLU A 294 -23.68 10.14 6.82
CA GLU A 294 -24.63 10.43 7.91
C GLU A 294 -25.75 9.37 7.97
N PRO A 295 -25.85 8.60 9.07
CA PRO A 295 -26.80 7.48 9.21
C PRO A 295 -28.28 7.86 9.08
N ASP A 296 -28.65 9.10 9.43
CA ASP A 296 -30.04 9.54 9.58
C ASP A 296 -30.56 10.48 8.48
N THR A 297 -29.79 10.68 7.40
CA THR A 297 -30.24 11.52 6.27
C THR A 297 -30.73 10.69 5.09
N ALA A 298 -31.79 11.17 4.44
CA ALA A 298 -32.32 10.54 3.23
C ALA A 298 -31.22 10.41 2.16
N ILE A 299 -30.96 9.17 1.75
CA ILE A 299 -29.84 8.85 0.88
C ILE A 299 -30.09 9.41 -0.52
N THR A 300 -29.28 10.38 -0.96
CA THR A 300 -29.54 11.18 -2.15
C THR A 300 -28.43 11.02 -3.17
N VAL A 301 -28.75 10.36 -4.29
CA VAL A 301 -27.87 10.17 -5.43
C VAL A 301 -27.99 11.36 -6.39
N LYS A 302 -26.93 12.17 -6.46
CA LYS A 302 -26.82 13.36 -7.34
C LYS A 302 -25.98 13.05 -8.58
N LEU A 303 -26.49 12.19 -9.46
CA LEU A 303 -25.88 11.83 -10.74
C LEU A 303 -26.87 12.00 -11.88
N THR A 304 -26.38 12.31 -13.09
CA THR A 304 -27.23 12.28 -14.27
C THR A 304 -27.65 10.84 -14.59
N ARG A 305 -28.75 10.66 -15.33
CA ARG A 305 -29.21 9.33 -15.77
C ARG A 305 -28.13 8.60 -16.56
N GLN A 306 -27.42 9.30 -17.44
CA GLN A 306 -26.31 8.72 -18.18
C GLN A 306 -25.17 8.28 -17.24
N GLN A 307 -24.77 9.11 -16.27
CA GLN A 307 -23.72 8.73 -15.30
C GLN A 307 -24.09 7.53 -14.45
N MET A 308 -25.37 7.42 -14.06
CA MET A 308 -25.89 6.25 -13.35
C MET A 308 -25.89 5.00 -14.24
N ALA A 309 -26.25 5.15 -15.51
CA ALA A 309 -26.26 4.04 -16.45
C ALA A 309 -24.84 3.49 -16.67
N THR A 310 -23.84 4.38 -16.84
CA THR A 310 -22.44 3.97 -16.95
C THR A 310 -21.90 3.37 -15.64
N LEU A 311 -22.42 3.76 -14.48
CA LEU A 311 -22.08 3.15 -13.19
C LEU A 311 -22.65 1.74 -13.04
N SER A 312 -23.90 1.53 -13.46
CA SER A 312 -24.55 0.22 -13.42
C SER A 312 -24.19 -0.70 -14.59
N GLY A 313 -23.44 -0.19 -15.59
CA GLY A 313 -23.12 -0.93 -16.81
C GLY A 313 -24.36 -1.25 -17.67
N THR A 314 -25.30 -0.31 -17.74
CA THR A 314 -26.59 -0.47 -18.44
C THR A 314 -26.80 0.63 -19.48
N ALA A 315 -27.78 0.44 -20.37
CA ALA A 315 -28.25 1.51 -21.25
C ALA A 315 -29.10 2.53 -20.47
N THR A 316 -29.04 3.81 -20.86
CA THR A 316 -29.76 4.90 -20.17
C THR A 316 -31.27 4.68 -20.16
N GLU A 317 -31.84 4.18 -21.24
CA GLU A 317 -33.27 3.87 -21.38
C GLU A 317 -33.68 2.74 -20.42
N SER A 318 -32.85 1.71 -20.34
CA SER A 318 -33.06 0.58 -19.42
C SER A 318 -32.99 1.03 -17.96
N LEU A 319 -32.05 1.92 -17.63
CA LEU A 319 -31.99 2.55 -16.32
C LEU A 319 -33.27 3.32 -16.00
N ILE A 320 -33.72 4.23 -16.87
CA ILE A 320 -34.90 5.08 -16.63
C ILE A 320 -36.15 4.23 -16.38
N ARG A 321 -36.34 3.17 -17.17
CA ARG A 321 -37.46 2.23 -16.99
C ARG A 321 -37.41 1.57 -15.61
N THR A 322 -36.28 0.99 -15.24
CA THR A 322 -36.14 0.31 -13.95
C THR A 322 -36.25 1.26 -12.75
N LEU A 323 -35.73 2.49 -12.86
CA LEU A 323 -35.93 3.49 -11.81
C LEU A 323 -37.41 3.88 -11.65
N SER A 324 -38.17 3.89 -12.74
CA SER A 324 -39.63 4.11 -12.67
C SER A 324 -40.34 2.97 -11.94
N ASP A 325 -39.90 1.73 -12.15
CA ASP A 325 -40.42 0.56 -11.41
C ASP A 325 -40.05 0.66 -9.93
N PHE A 326 -38.79 0.98 -9.62
CA PHE A 326 -38.35 1.16 -8.23
C PHE A 326 -39.12 2.25 -7.50
N HIS A 327 -39.48 3.33 -8.21
CA HIS A 327 -40.31 4.40 -7.65
C HIS A 327 -41.73 3.93 -7.32
N LYS A 328 -42.37 3.19 -8.24
CA LYS A 328 -43.70 2.60 -8.01
C LYS A 328 -43.72 1.62 -6.85
N GLU A 329 -42.62 0.91 -6.65
CA GLU A 329 -42.44 -0.06 -5.56
C GLU A 329 -42.04 0.59 -4.22
N GLY A 330 -41.90 1.92 -4.18
CA GLY A 330 -41.57 2.68 -2.98
C GLY A 330 -40.13 2.54 -2.49
N MET A 331 -39.23 2.03 -3.33
CA MET A 331 -37.80 1.90 -2.99
C MET A 331 -37.04 3.22 -3.14
N ILE A 332 -37.47 4.07 -4.07
CA ILE A 332 -36.87 5.36 -4.33
C ILE A 332 -37.92 6.43 -4.61
N ASP A 333 -37.55 7.69 -4.42
CA ASP A 333 -38.25 8.86 -4.92
C ASP A 333 -37.42 9.58 -6.00
N LEU A 334 -38.10 10.00 -7.06
CA LEU A 334 -37.48 10.63 -8.24
C LEU A 334 -37.73 12.14 -8.18
N GLN A 335 -36.75 12.87 -7.65
CA GLN A 335 -36.81 14.33 -7.56
C GLN A 335 -36.01 14.98 -8.71
N ALA A 336 -36.26 16.26 -8.98
CA ALA A 336 -35.58 16.99 -10.04
C ALA A 336 -34.05 16.95 -9.87
N GLY A 337 -33.37 16.18 -10.72
CA GLY A 337 -31.90 16.05 -10.74
C GLY A 337 -31.30 15.18 -9.62
N LYS A 338 -32.11 14.46 -8.83
CA LYS A 338 -31.61 13.57 -7.76
C LYS A 338 -32.53 12.36 -7.53
N ILE A 339 -31.95 11.26 -7.09
CA ILE A 339 -32.68 10.06 -6.67
C ILE A 339 -32.59 9.98 -5.15
N VAL A 340 -33.71 9.90 -4.46
CA VAL A 340 -33.75 9.72 -3.02
C VAL A 340 -34.06 8.25 -2.75
N ILE A 341 -33.20 7.54 -2.04
CA ILE A 341 -33.48 6.17 -1.60
C ILE A 341 -34.39 6.28 -0.38
N THR A 342 -35.59 5.72 -0.49
CA THR A 342 -36.62 5.75 0.56
C THR A 342 -36.66 4.45 1.35
N ASP A 343 -36.24 3.33 0.75
CA ASP A 343 -36.17 2.02 1.40
C ASP A 343 -34.84 1.34 1.06
N TRP A 344 -33.88 1.49 1.96
CA TRP A 344 -32.53 0.93 1.81
C TRP A 344 -32.55 -0.59 1.81
N ASP A 345 -33.27 -1.20 2.74
CA ASP A 345 -33.28 -2.64 2.95
C ASP A 345 -33.87 -3.38 1.74
N LYS A 346 -34.94 -2.85 1.13
CA LYS A 346 -35.47 -3.44 -0.11
C LYS A 346 -34.48 -3.38 -1.26
N LEU A 347 -33.72 -2.29 -1.41
CA LEU A 347 -32.68 -2.22 -2.45
C LEU A 347 -31.52 -3.18 -2.16
N GLU A 348 -31.14 -3.34 -0.89
CA GLU A 348 -30.07 -4.25 -0.47
C GLU A 348 -30.49 -5.72 -0.65
N GLN A 349 -31.76 -6.07 -0.41
CA GLN A 349 -32.31 -7.40 -0.69
C GLN A 349 -32.22 -7.79 -2.17
N LEU A 350 -32.32 -6.81 -3.09
CA LEU A 350 -32.11 -7.07 -4.51
C LEU A 350 -30.64 -7.37 -4.86
N ARG A 351 -29.68 -7.02 -3.98
CA ARG A 351 -28.24 -7.27 -4.12
C ARG A 351 -27.84 -8.66 -3.63
N GLN A 352 -28.57 -9.22 -2.67
CA GLN A 352 -28.42 -10.62 -2.25
C GLN A 352 -28.86 -11.54 -3.40
#